data_AF-A0A937UQT7-F1
#
_entry.id   AF-A0A937UQT7-F1
#
_cell.length_a   1.000
_cell.length_b   1.000
_cell.length_c   1.000
_cell.angle_alpha   90.00
_cell.angle_beta   90.00
_cell.angle_gamma   90.00
#
_symmetry.space_group_name_H-M   'P 1'
#
loop_
_entity.id
_entity.type
_entity.pdbx_description
1 polymer ?
#
loop_
_entity_poly.entity_id
_entity_poly.type
_entity_poly.pdbx_seq_one_letter_code
_entity_poly.pdbx_strand_id
1 'polypeptide(L)' 'MTTADVLRAEGEIRGRVEMLMKQLTIRFGPVPQTALDLIHAASIDQLETWATRVLTGPTLQDVLR' A
#
# COMPACT_ATOMS: atom_id res chain seq x y z
N MET A 1 15.98 19.92 0.15
CA MET A 1 15.66 18.64 -0.48
C MET A 1 16.21 18.69 -1.90
N THR A 2 17.03 17.72 -2.28
CA THR A 2 17.56 17.66 -3.66
C THR A 2 16.59 16.90 -4.56
N THR A 3 16.68 17.09 -5.88
CA THR A 3 15.90 16.31 -6.86
C THR A 3 16.12 14.80 -6.69
N ALA A 4 17.32 14.38 -6.29
CA ALA A 4 17.63 12.97 -6.02
C ALA A 4 16.86 12.41 -4.82
N ASP A 5 16.60 13.23 -3.79
CA ASP A 5 15.84 12.82 -2.61
C ASP A 5 14.35 12.65 -2.95
N VAL A 6 13.80 13.54 -3.78
CA VAL A 6 12.41 13.44 -4.27
C VAL A 6 12.22 12.15 -5.08
N LEU A 7 13.10 11.90 -6.05
CA LEU A 7 13.00 10.70 -6.89
C LEU A 7 13.14 9.40 -6.07
N ARG A 8 14.00 9.39 -5.05
CA ARG A 8 14.12 8.25 -4.15
C ARG A 8 12.83 8.01 -3.36
N ALA A 9 12.28 9.07 -2.77
CA ALA A 9 11.03 8.99 -2.01
C ALA A 9 9.85 8.50 -2.88
N GLU A 10 9.74 9.00 -4.11
CA GLU A 10 8.73 8.52 -5.07
C GLU A 10 8.90 7.05 -5.42
N GLY A 11 10.14 6.59 -5.60
CA GLY A 11 10.45 5.19 -5.85
C GLY A 11 10.08 4.28 -4.68
N GLU A 12 10.35 4.71 -3.45
CA GLU A 12 10.00 3.98 -2.23
C GLU A 12 8.48 3.87 -2.07
N ILE A 13 7.73 4.95 -2.29
CA ILE A 13 6.27 4.95 -2.24
C ILE A 13 5.70 3.98 -3.28
N ARG A 14 6.18 4.07 -4.53
CA ARG A 14 5.71 3.21 -5.62
C ARG A 14 5.94 1.72 -5.33
N GLY A 15 7.15 1.36 -4.87
CA GLY A 15 7.48 -0.02 -4.52
C GLY A 15 6.61 -0.57 -3.39
N ARG A 16 6.26 0.28 -2.40
CA ARG A 16 5.37 -0.10 -1.30
C ARG A 16 3.93 -0.31 -1.76
N VAL A 17 3.42 0.58 -2.62
CA VAL A 17 2.09 0.45 -3.24
C VAL A 17 1.99 -0.88 -4.01
N GLU A 18 2.94 -1.14 -4.90
CA GLU A 18 2.97 -2.38 -5.70
C GLU A 18 3.01 -3.65 -4.83
N MET A 19 3.87 -3.64 -3.80
CA MET A 19 3.99 -4.78 -2.89
C MET A 19 2.71 -5.01 -2.09
N LEU A 20 2.10 -3.96 -1.54
CA LEU A 20 0.87 -4.06 -0.78
C LEU A 20 -0.29 -4.57 -1.65
N MET A 21 -0.44 -4.03 -2.87
CA MET A 21 -1.46 -4.53 -3.81
C MET A 21 -1.28 -6.02 -4.13
N LYS A 22 -0.04 -6.48 -4.33
CA LYS A 22 0.26 -7.89 -4.54
C LYS A 22 -0.13 -8.75 -3.34
N GLN A 23 0.20 -8.32 -2.13
CA GLN A 23 -0.15 -9.03 -0.90
C GLN A 23 -1.67 -9.13 -0.72
N LEU A 24 -2.39 -8.02 -0.91
CA LEU A 24 -3.84 -7.98 -0.80
C LEU A 24 -4.51 -8.89 -1.84
N THR A 25 -4.00 -8.86 -3.08
CA THR A 25 -4.52 -9.72 -4.16
C THR A 25 -4.30 -11.20 -3.85
N ILE A 26 -3.13 -11.57 -3.33
CA ILE A 26 -2.84 -12.96 -2.95
C ILE A 26 -3.73 -13.42 -1.80
N ARG A 27 -3.96 -12.56 -0.80
CA ARG A 27 -4.67 -12.95 0.43
C ARG A 27 -6.19 -12.92 0.29
N PHE A 28 -6.73 -11.96 -0.47
CA PHE A 28 -8.16 -11.69 -0.53
C PHE A 28 -8.76 -11.86 -1.94
N GLY A 29 -7.94 -12.17 -2.96
CA GLY A 29 -8.39 -12.22 -4.35
C GLY A 29 -8.46 -10.82 -4.99
N PRO A 30 -9.22 -10.64 -6.08
CA PRO A 30 -9.31 -9.36 -6.79
C PRO A 30 -9.65 -8.20 -5.85
N VAL A 31 -8.78 -7.20 -5.80
CA VAL A 31 -8.97 -6.00 -4.97
C VAL A 31 -9.88 -5.02 -5.70
N PRO A 32 -10.95 -4.50 -5.07
CA PRO A 32 -11.84 -3.52 -5.68
C PRO A 32 -11.11 -2.24 -6.09
N GLN A 33 -11.55 -1.60 -7.19
CA GLN A 33 -10.93 -0.38 -7.69
C GLN A 33 -10.85 0.74 -6.64
N THR A 34 -11.89 0.88 -5.80
CA THR A 34 -11.90 1.86 -4.72
C THR A 34 -10.77 1.68 -3.70
N ALA A 35 -10.39 0.43 -3.42
CA ALA A 35 -9.26 0.12 -2.56
C ALA A 35 -7.92 0.38 -3.26
N LEU A 36 -7.83 0.13 -4.58
CA LEU A 36 -6.64 0.47 -5.36
C LEU A 36 -6.40 1.98 -5.37
N ASP A 37 -7.45 2.77 -5.61
CA ASP A 37 -7.38 4.24 -5.61
C ASP A 37 -6.93 4.77 -4.24
N LEU A 38 -7.44 4.17 -3.15
CA LEU A 38 -7.03 4.49 -1.78
C LEU A 38 -5.54 4.20 -1.54
N ILE A 39 -5.04 3.06 -2.03
CA ILE A 39 -3.63 2.68 -1.89
C ILE A 39 -2.72 3.62 -2.68
N HIS A 40 -3.12 4.00 -3.90
CA HIS A 40 -2.35 4.93 -4.71
C HIS A 40 -2.27 6.34 -4.12
N ALA A 41 -3.29 6.77 -3.37
CA ALA A 41 -3.34 8.07 -2.71
C ALA A 41 -2.73 8.06 -1.29
N ALA A 42 -2.28 6.91 -0.80
CA ALA A 42 -1.83 6.76 0.58
C ALA A 42 -0.45 7.37 0.84
N SER A 43 -0.29 7.91 2.05
CA SER A 43 1.01 8.31 2.57
C SER A 43 1.90 7.11 2.89
N ILE A 44 3.21 7.35 2.99
CA ILE A 44 4.18 6.30 3.31
C ILE A 44 3.87 5.62 4.66
N ASP A 45 3.41 6.37 5.66
CA ASP A 45 3.06 5.87 7.00
C ASP A 45 1.81 4.97 6.97
N GLN A 46 0.82 5.32 6.14
CA GLN A 46 -0.35 4.48 5.91
C GLN A 46 0.06 3.16 5.24
N LEU A 47 0.94 3.23 4.23
CA LEU A 47 1.44 2.04 3.56
C LEU A 47 2.21 1.11 4.51
N GLU A 48 3.02 1.63 5.44
CA GLU A 48 3.68 0.81 6.49
C GLU A 48 2.68 0.14 7.41
N THR A 49 1.69 0.90 7.87
CA THR A 49 0.64 0.40 8.75
C THR A 49 -0.11 -0.74 8.08
N TRP A 50 -0.50 -0.57 6.82
CA TRP A 50 -1.22 -1.59 6.06
C TRP A 50 -0.34 -2.79 5.70
N ALA A 51 0.95 -2.58 5.38
CA ALA A 51 1.91 -3.67 5.14
C ALA A 51 2.12 -4.56 6.38
N THR A 52 1.93 -4.03 7.59
CA THR A 52 1.94 -4.82 8.81
C THR A 52 0.59 -5.51 9.04
N ARG A 53 -0.52 -4.77 8.87
CA ARG A 53 -1.87 -5.30 9.08
C ARG A 53 -2.27 -6.38 8.08
N VAL A 54 -1.73 -6.37 6.86
CA VAL A 54 -2.00 -7.41 5.86
C VAL A 54 -1.56 -8.81 6.31
N LEU A 55 -0.72 -8.91 7.34
CA LEU A 55 -0.30 -10.18 7.92
C LEU A 55 -1.34 -10.78 8.89
N THR A 56 -2.20 -9.95 9.48
CA THR A 56 -3.06 -10.35 10.60
C THR A 56 -4.54 -9.98 10.44
N GLY A 57 -4.86 -8.88 9.75
CA GLY A 57 -6.22 -8.36 9.60
C GLY A 57 -7.15 -9.34 8.89
N PRO A 58 -8.34 -9.67 9.41
CA PRO A 58 -9.14 -10.77 8.85
C PRO A 58 -9.80 -10.42 7.52
N THR A 59 -9.96 -9.14 7.19
CA THR A 59 -10.57 -8.68 5.93
C THR A 59 -9.75 -7.57 5.27
N LEU A 60 -10.01 -7.33 3.98
CA LEU A 60 -9.46 -6.20 3.24
C LEU A 60 -9.72 -4.86 3.97
N GLN A 61 -10.92 -4.70 4.54
CA GLN A 61 -11.33 -3.47 5.20
C GLN A 61 -10.60 -3.25 6.54
N ASP A 62 -10.30 -4.34 7.27
CA ASP A 62 -9.49 -4.27 8.50
C ASP A 62 -8.03 -3.89 8.21
N VAL A 63 -7.52 -4.29 7.04
CA VAL A 63 -6.17 -3.90 6.62
C VAL A 63 -6.13 -2.41 6.27
N LEU A 64 -7.07 -1.93 5.46
CA LEU A 64 -7.07 -0.57 4.87
C LEU A 64 -7.69 0.53 5.76
N ARG A 65 -7.95 0.23 7.04
CA ARG A 65 -8.49 1.19 8.01
C ARG A 65 -7.49 2.25 8.45
#